data_AF-A0A3D9RLC1-F1
#
_entry.id   AF-A0A3D9RLC1-F1
#
_cell.length_a   1.000
_cell.length_b   1.000
_cell.length_c   1.000
_cell.angle_alpha   90.00
_cell.angle_beta   90.00
_cell.angle_gamma   90.00
#
_symmetry.space_group_name_H-M   'P 1'
#
loop_
_entity.id
_entity.type
_entity.pdbx_description
1 polymer ?
#
loop_
_entity_poly.entity_id
_entity_poly.type
_entity_poly.pdbx_seq_one_letter_code
_entity_poly.pdbx_strand_id
1 'polypeptide(L)'
;MGFIPILLVVLIAIGFLRKTTPELQGHWNTLIDEFEYSTKDFYALLEKELKSHGIENITVVEREMSEGNALSTKRLYLRVSWKNYNYDCCCAPFGNGTFFSWWMFTERKDIEGLIYKIPFIGRFLANFFFPTTYYKIDSTSMFRSYAQASVLKVIDEITKEKGIRLLNDSERKPTMKDIFKR
;
A
#
# COMPACT_ATOMS: atom_id res chain seq x y z
N MET A 1 -32.81 33.43 -4.04
CA MET A 1 -31.34 33.66 -4.19
C MET A 1 -30.50 33.20 -2.98
N GLY A 2 -31.04 32.46 -1.99
CA GLY A 2 -30.28 32.07 -0.77
C GLY A 2 -29.74 30.63 -0.70
N PHE A 3 -30.18 29.72 -1.57
CA PHE A 3 -29.87 28.29 -1.42
C PHE A 3 -28.48 27.88 -1.97
N ILE A 4 -28.00 28.54 -3.01
CA ILE A 4 -26.71 28.24 -3.66
C ILE A 4 -25.51 28.44 -2.71
N PRO A 5 -25.37 29.58 -1.99
CA PRO A 5 -24.22 29.76 -1.08
C PRO A 5 -24.28 28.79 0.12
N ILE A 6 -25.47 28.48 0.64
CA ILE A 6 -25.65 27.51 1.73
C ILE A 6 -25.24 26.10 1.26
N LEU A 7 -25.69 25.68 0.08
CA LEU A 7 -25.31 24.40 -0.51
C LEU A 7 -23.78 24.31 -0.72
N LEU A 8 -23.15 25.39 -1.18
CA LEU A 8 -21.70 25.44 -1.38
C LEU A 8 -20.95 25.28 -0.04
N VAL A 9 -21.38 25.98 1.02
CA VAL A 9 -20.79 25.86 2.36
C VAL A 9 -20.96 24.44 2.92
N VAL A 10 -22.13 23.83 2.74
CA VAL A 10 -22.38 22.44 3.16
C VAL A 10 -21.49 21.45 2.40
N LEU A 11 -21.35 21.60 1.08
CA LEU A 11 -20.48 20.74 0.28
C LEU A 11 -19.00 20.89 0.67
N ILE A 12 -18.56 22.12 0.96
CA ILE A 12 -17.22 22.38 1.47
C ILE A 12 -17.04 21.70 2.84
N ALA A 13 -17.97 21.87 3.78
CA ALA A 13 -17.93 21.24 5.10
C ALA A 13 -17.88 19.70 5.00
N ILE A 14 -18.68 19.08 4.12
CA ILE A 14 -18.63 17.64 3.85
C ILE A 14 -17.27 17.22 3.29
N GLY A 15 -16.68 18.01 2.39
CA GLY A 15 -15.32 17.79 1.88
C GLY A 15 -14.28 17.80 3.00
N PHE A 16 -14.40 18.72 3.96
CA PHE A 16 -13.54 18.79 5.14
C PHE A 16 -13.67 17.56 6.05
N LEU A 17 -14.87 16.97 6.18
CA LEU A 17 -15.12 15.77 7.00
C LEU A 17 -14.63 14.46 6.37
N ARG A 18 -14.46 14.37 5.04
CA ARG A 18 -13.97 13.15 4.38
C ARG A 18 -12.51 12.86 4.70
N LYS A 19 -12.12 11.61 5.00
CA LYS A 19 -10.69 11.27 5.10
C LYS A 19 -9.95 11.57 3.79
N THR A 20 -8.70 11.99 3.89
CA THR A 20 -7.88 12.17 2.70
C THR A 20 -7.62 10.85 2.01
N THR A 21 -7.72 10.87 0.69
CA THR A 21 -7.36 9.73 -0.16
C THR A 21 -5.84 9.49 -0.05
N PRO A 22 -5.41 8.27 0.29
CA PRO A 22 -4.00 7.93 0.32
C PRO A 22 -3.41 7.99 -1.10
N GLU A 23 -2.12 8.29 -1.20
CA GLU A 23 -1.42 8.34 -2.47
C GLU A 23 -0.77 6.99 -2.79
N LEU A 24 -1.20 6.36 -3.89
CA LEU A 24 -0.59 5.14 -4.41
C LEU A 24 0.86 5.41 -4.87
N GLN A 25 1.80 4.63 -4.35
CA GLN A 25 3.23 4.70 -4.68
C GLN A 25 3.63 3.64 -5.71
N GLY A 26 2.98 2.47 -5.67
CA GLY A 26 3.25 1.37 -6.57
C GLY A 26 2.51 0.12 -6.13
N HIS A 27 2.54 -0.88 -7.00
CA HIS A 27 1.97 -2.19 -6.73
C HIS A 27 2.73 -3.26 -7.48
N TRP A 28 2.51 -4.51 -7.10
CA TRP A 28 3.07 -5.66 -7.76
C TRP A 28 2.13 -6.84 -7.60
N ASN A 29 2.18 -7.77 -8.56
CA ASN A 29 1.54 -9.04 -8.42
C ASN A 29 2.26 -10.11 -9.25
N THR A 30 2.08 -11.36 -8.83
CA THR A 30 2.48 -12.53 -9.59
C THR A 30 1.56 -13.71 -9.23
N LEU A 31 1.45 -14.67 -10.14
CA LEU A 31 0.77 -15.94 -9.92
C LEU A 31 1.80 -17.06 -10.03
N ILE A 32 1.83 -17.94 -9.03
CA ILE A 32 2.60 -19.18 -9.12
C ILE A 32 1.60 -20.30 -9.36
N ASP A 33 1.64 -20.85 -10.57
CA ASP A 33 0.79 -21.97 -10.99
C ASP A 33 1.18 -23.26 -10.26
N GLU A 34 0.20 -24.15 -10.08
CA GLU A 34 0.37 -25.48 -9.46
C GLU A 34 1.00 -25.42 -8.05
N PHE A 35 0.73 -24.32 -7.34
CA PHE A 35 1.28 -24.07 -6.02
C PHE A 35 0.16 -23.64 -5.07
N GLU A 36 -0.01 -24.39 -3.99
CA GLU A 36 -0.94 -24.06 -2.92
C GLU A 36 -0.14 -23.76 -1.63
N TYR A 37 -0.40 -22.62 -1.01
CA TYR A 37 0.24 -22.24 0.25
C TYR A 37 -0.75 -21.52 1.18
N SER A 38 -0.60 -21.78 2.48
CA SER A 38 -1.43 -21.15 3.52
C SER A 38 -1.14 -19.66 3.64
N THR A 39 -2.16 -18.83 3.50
CA THR A 39 -2.06 -17.37 3.66
C THR A 39 -1.46 -16.98 5.02
N LYS A 40 -1.90 -17.64 6.10
CA LYS A 40 -1.44 -17.33 7.46
C LYS A 40 0.02 -17.72 7.68
N ASP A 41 0.43 -18.86 7.14
CA ASP A 41 1.82 -19.31 7.26
C ASP A 41 2.75 -18.36 6.49
N PHE A 42 2.32 -17.92 5.31
CA PHE A 42 3.06 -16.90 4.55
C PHE A 42 3.17 -15.59 5.33
N TYR A 43 2.09 -15.13 5.96
CA TYR A 43 2.12 -13.90 6.76
C TYR A 43 2.99 -14.01 8.00
N ALA A 44 3.01 -15.15 8.68
CA ALA A 44 3.90 -15.38 9.81
C ALA A 44 5.38 -15.36 9.39
N LEU A 45 5.72 -15.98 8.26
CA LEU A 45 7.08 -15.95 7.70
C LEU A 45 7.48 -14.53 7.28
N LEU A 46 6.58 -13.81 6.60
CA LEU A 46 6.82 -12.45 6.17
C LEU A 46 6.98 -11.48 7.34
N GLU A 47 6.16 -11.60 8.39
CA GLU A 47 6.30 -10.81 9.61
C GLU A 47 7.66 -11.06 10.29
N LYS A 48 8.07 -12.33 10.38
CA LYS A 48 9.39 -12.71 10.94
C LYS A 48 10.53 -12.10 10.12
N GLU A 49 10.46 -12.20 8.79
CA GLU A 49 11.48 -11.63 7.90
C GLU A 49 11.54 -10.10 8.05
N LEU A 50 10.39 -9.42 8.02
CA LEU A 50 10.29 -7.96 8.13
C LEU A 50 10.77 -7.41 9.48
N LYS A 51 10.76 -8.21 10.54
CA LYS A 51 11.28 -7.82 11.86
C LYS A 51 12.77 -8.14 12.03
N SER A 52 13.34 -8.98 11.18
CA SER A 52 14.72 -9.46 11.34
C SER A 52 15.79 -8.39 11.03
N HIS A 53 15.45 -7.34 10.28
CA HIS A 53 16.40 -6.32 9.82
C HIS A 53 16.52 -5.08 10.72
N GLY A 54 15.95 -5.11 11.93
CA GLY A 54 16.18 -4.08 12.95
C GLY A 54 15.61 -2.69 12.63
N ILE A 55 14.62 -2.59 11.73
CA ILE A 55 13.96 -1.31 11.44
C ILE A 55 13.03 -0.95 12.59
N GLU A 56 13.31 0.18 13.24
CA GLU A 56 12.48 0.69 14.33
C GLU A 56 11.12 1.19 13.83
N ASN A 57 10.10 1.05 14.68
CA ASN A 57 8.73 1.54 14.45
C ASN A 57 8.03 0.94 13.23
N ILE A 58 8.35 -0.31 12.87
CA ILE A 58 7.51 -1.11 11.96
C ILE A 58 6.38 -1.74 12.75
N THR A 59 5.16 -1.53 12.27
CA THR A 59 3.95 -2.21 12.76
C THR A 59 3.46 -3.18 11.71
N VAL A 60 3.20 -4.42 12.09
CA VAL A 60 2.64 -5.47 11.21
C VAL A 60 1.30 -5.89 11.77
N VAL A 61 0.24 -5.80 10.97
CA VAL A 61 -1.12 -6.18 11.38
C VAL A 61 -1.86 -6.86 10.24
N GLU A 62 -2.62 -7.89 10.55
CA GLU A 62 -3.57 -8.48 9.61
C GLU A 62 -4.82 -7.60 9.50
N ARG A 63 -5.29 -7.38 8.26
CA ARG A 63 -6.45 -6.54 7.95
C ARG A 63 -7.34 -7.24 6.94
N GLU A 64 -8.60 -7.42 7.30
CA GLU A 64 -9.63 -7.80 6.34
C GLU A 64 -10.10 -6.57 5.57
N MET A 65 -10.09 -6.66 4.24
CA MET A 65 -10.57 -5.59 3.36
C MET A 65 -11.69 -6.12 2.48
N SER A 66 -12.80 -5.40 2.47
CA SER A 66 -13.93 -5.63 1.56
C SER A 66 -13.55 -5.26 0.13
N GLU A 67 -13.91 -6.10 -0.83
CA GLU A 67 -13.77 -5.81 -2.27
C GLU A 67 -14.52 -4.53 -2.70
N GLY A 68 -15.66 -4.25 -2.06
CA GLY A 68 -16.44 -3.04 -2.31
C GLY A 68 -17.25 -2.63 -1.10
N ASN A 69 -18.57 -2.81 -1.18
CA ASN A 69 -19.49 -2.36 -0.14
C ASN A 69 -19.42 -3.28 1.09
N ALA A 70 -20.02 -2.87 2.21
CA ALA A 70 -20.00 -3.62 3.48
C ALA A 70 -20.50 -5.08 3.39
N LEU A 71 -21.22 -5.44 2.33
CA LEU A 71 -21.74 -6.79 2.05
C LEU A 71 -20.84 -7.63 1.13
N SER A 72 -19.73 -7.08 0.64
CA SER A 72 -18.84 -7.81 -0.27
C SER A 72 -18.00 -8.85 0.47
N THR A 73 -17.45 -9.77 -0.30
CA THR A 73 -16.36 -10.65 0.15
C THR A 73 -15.22 -9.82 0.75
N LYS A 74 -14.55 -10.41 1.73
CA LYS A 74 -13.38 -9.83 2.37
C LYS A 74 -12.16 -10.66 2.03
N ARG A 75 -11.03 -9.98 1.87
CA ARG A 75 -9.72 -10.62 1.68
C ARG A 75 -8.79 -10.18 2.80
N LEU A 76 -8.00 -11.12 3.31
CA LEU A 76 -7.02 -10.88 4.35
C LEU A 76 -5.73 -10.32 3.73
N TYR A 77 -5.24 -9.21 4.26
CA TYR A 77 -3.98 -8.59 3.89
C TYR A 77 -3.07 -8.49 5.11
N LEU A 78 -1.77 -8.63 4.90
CA LEU A 78 -0.76 -8.25 5.89
C LEU A 78 -0.36 -6.80 5.65
N ARG A 79 -0.78 -5.90 6.53
CA ARG A 79 -0.41 -4.49 6.48
C ARG A 79 0.87 -4.26 7.28
N VAL A 80 1.86 -3.71 6.60
CA VAL A 80 3.14 -3.27 7.18
C VAL A 80 3.16 -1.74 7.14
N SER A 81 3.19 -1.12 8.30
CA SER A 81 3.18 0.33 8.46
C SER A 81 4.52 0.82 8.99
N TRP A 82 5.08 1.84 8.35
CA TRP A 82 6.29 2.53 8.80
C TRP A 82 6.17 4.02 8.49
N LYS A 83 6.30 4.89 9.50
CA LYS A 83 5.99 6.33 9.37
C LYS A 83 4.57 6.53 8.83
N ASN A 84 4.42 7.19 7.69
CA ASN A 84 3.15 7.37 6.97
C ASN A 84 3.05 6.48 5.71
N TYR A 85 3.91 5.48 5.61
CA TYR A 85 3.90 4.49 4.54
C TYR A 85 3.18 3.23 5.02
N ASN A 86 2.33 2.70 4.16
CA ASN A 86 1.66 1.43 4.37
C ASN A 86 1.91 0.55 3.16
N TYR A 87 2.18 -0.72 3.45
CA TYR A 87 2.43 -1.76 2.47
C TYR A 87 1.52 -2.93 2.79
N ASP A 88 0.51 -3.13 1.95
CA ASP A 88 -0.48 -4.18 2.12
C ASP A 88 -0.11 -5.35 1.21
N CYS A 89 0.34 -6.46 1.80
CA CYS A 89 0.69 -7.68 1.09
C CYS A 89 -0.47 -8.67 1.13
N CYS A 90 -0.63 -9.43 0.05
CA CYS A 90 -1.67 -10.43 -0.12
C CYS A 90 -1.05 -11.75 -0.61
N CYS A 91 -1.48 -12.84 0.02
CA CYS A 91 -1.33 -14.22 -0.46
C CYS A 91 -2.70 -14.86 -0.49
N ALA A 92 -3.17 -15.29 -1.65
CA ALA A 92 -4.49 -15.90 -1.80
C ALA A 92 -4.49 -16.98 -2.89
N PRO A 93 -5.31 -18.04 -2.76
CA PRO A 93 -5.49 -18.99 -3.84
C PRO A 93 -6.17 -18.32 -5.04
N PHE A 94 -5.72 -18.67 -6.25
CA PHE A 94 -6.29 -18.19 -7.52
C PHE A 94 -6.21 -19.29 -8.58
N GLY A 95 -7.34 -19.90 -8.91
CA GLY A 95 -7.38 -21.07 -9.79
C GLY A 95 -6.58 -22.24 -9.19
N ASN A 96 -5.67 -22.81 -9.97
CA ASN A 96 -4.79 -23.91 -9.55
C ASN A 96 -3.45 -23.43 -8.94
N GLY A 97 -3.35 -22.14 -8.59
CA GLY A 97 -2.12 -21.54 -8.10
C GLY A 97 -2.35 -20.62 -6.90
N THR A 98 -1.25 -20.05 -6.41
CA THR A 98 -1.27 -19.04 -5.35
C THR A 98 -0.86 -17.70 -5.93
N PHE A 99 -1.73 -16.72 -5.74
CA PHE A 99 -1.55 -15.34 -6.15
C PHE A 99 -0.89 -14.54 -5.01
N PHE A 100 0.19 -13.86 -5.36
CA PHE A 100 0.87 -12.91 -4.49
C PHE A 100 0.70 -11.51 -5.05
N SER A 101 0.41 -10.54 -4.18
CA SER A 101 0.41 -9.14 -4.57
C SER A 101 0.74 -8.23 -3.40
N TRP A 102 1.07 -6.99 -3.72
CA TRP A 102 1.08 -5.94 -2.72
C TRP A 102 0.75 -4.58 -3.32
N TRP A 103 0.27 -3.71 -2.45
CA TRP A 103 -0.03 -2.32 -2.73
C TRP A 103 0.67 -1.45 -1.70
N MET A 104 1.39 -0.43 -2.17
CA MET A 104 2.04 0.53 -1.29
C MET A 104 1.40 1.91 -1.44
N PHE A 105 1.03 2.50 -0.33
CA PHE A 105 0.41 3.82 -0.29
C PHE A 105 1.03 4.68 0.81
N THR A 106 0.98 5.98 0.58
CA THR A 106 1.42 7.00 1.54
C THR A 106 0.20 7.75 2.03
N GLU A 107 0.02 7.78 3.34
CA GLU A 107 -0.99 8.61 3.98
C GLU A 107 -0.45 10.04 4.10
N ARG A 108 -1.30 11.02 3.75
CA ARG A 108 -1.00 12.42 4.04
C ARG A 108 -1.18 12.64 5.54
N LYS A 109 -0.34 13.49 6.12
CA LYS A 109 -0.56 13.93 7.51
C LYS A 109 -1.91 14.63 7.60
N ASP A 110 -2.60 14.51 8.73
CA ASP A 110 -3.95 15.07 8.90
C ASP A 110 -4.02 16.57 8.55
N ILE A 111 -3.01 17.34 8.98
CA ILE A 111 -2.90 18.79 8.68
C ILE A 111 -2.63 19.03 7.19
N GLU A 112 -1.71 18.30 6.58
CA GLU A 112 -1.42 18.40 5.14
C GLU A 112 -2.68 18.10 4.32
N GLY A 113 -3.42 17.08 4.74
CA GLY A 113 -4.67 16.69 4.13
C GLY A 113 -5.78 17.74 4.26
N LEU A 114 -5.88 18.40 5.41
CA LEU A 114 -6.79 19.53 5.63
C LEU A 114 -6.45 20.73 4.73
N ILE A 115 -5.16 21.10 4.66
CA ILE A 115 -4.72 22.22 3.82
C ILE A 115 -4.98 21.93 2.34
N TYR A 116 -4.75 20.70 1.88
CA TYR A 116 -4.98 20.32 0.48
C TYR A 116 -6.44 20.48 0.04
N LYS A 117 -7.40 20.42 0.96
CA LYS A 117 -8.84 20.58 0.67
C LYS A 117 -9.28 22.03 0.51
N ILE A 118 -8.45 23.01 0.87
CA ILE A 118 -8.79 24.42 0.71
C ILE A 118 -8.90 24.73 -0.79
N PRO A 119 -10.04 25.22 -1.28
CA PRO A 119 -10.23 25.48 -2.70
C PRO A 119 -9.23 26.56 -3.18
N PHE A 120 -8.78 26.43 -4.42
CA PHE A 120 -7.84 27.33 -5.12
C PHE A 120 -6.40 27.38 -4.56
N ILE A 121 -6.22 27.63 -3.27
CA ILE A 121 -4.91 27.84 -2.64
C ILE A 121 -4.36 26.62 -1.91
N GLY A 122 -5.19 25.61 -1.61
CA GLY A 122 -4.81 24.49 -0.76
C GLY A 122 -3.62 23.69 -1.28
N ARG A 123 -3.58 23.42 -2.59
CA ARG A 123 -2.45 22.72 -3.22
C ARG A 123 -1.14 23.51 -3.10
N PHE A 124 -1.19 24.83 -3.28
CA PHE A 124 -0.03 25.69 -3.15
C PHE A 124 0.47 25.71 -1.71
N LEU A 125 -0.42 25.93 -0.74
CA LEU A 125 -0.08 25.93 0.69
C LEU A 125 0.45 24.56 1.16
N ALA A 126 -0.17 23.46 0.72
CA ALA A 126 0.29 22.12 1.07
C ALA A 126 1.71 21.88 0.55
N ASN A 127 2.01 22.25 -0.70
CA ASN A 127 3.35 22.11 -1.26
C ASN A 127 4.38 23.02 -0.58
N PHE A 128 3.96 24.21 -0.13
CA PHE A 128 4.81 25.17 0.57
C PHE A 128 5.17 24.69 1.99
N PHE A 129 4.19 24.24 2.78
CA PHE A 129 4.40 23.78 4.16
C PHE A 129 4.87 22.32 4.26
N PHE A 130 4.56 21.48 3.27
CA PHE A 130 4.90 20.07 3.25
C PHE A 130 5.63 19.67 1.96
N PRO A 131 6.79 20.27 1.66
CA PRO A 131 7.51 19.97 0.41
C PRO A 131 7.91 18.50 0.34
N THR A 132 7.81 17.92 -0.85
CA THR A 132 8.40 16.62 -1.17
C THR A 132 9.89 16.81 -1.35
N THR A 133 10.69 16.32 -0.41
CA THR A 133 12.15 16.41 -0.44
C THR A 133 12.77 15.13 -0.97
N TYR A 134 14.01 15.18 -1.45
CA TYR A 134 14.77 13.98 -1.81
C TYR A 134 14.82 12.97 -0.68
N TYR A 135 15.04 13.42 0.57
CA TYR A 135 15.02 12.57 1.75
C TYR A 135 13.70 11.79 1.93
N LYS A 136 12.55 12.41 1.65
CA LYS A 136 11.26 11.71 1.68
C LYS A 136 11.17 10.66 0.57
N ILE A 137 11.54 11.03 -0.65
CA ILE A 137 11.52 10.12 -1.81
C ILE A 137 12.42 8.90 -1.55
N ASP A 138 13.64 9.13 -1.05
CA ASP A 138 14.60 8.07 -0.74
C ASP A 138 14.09 7.17 0.38
N SER A 139 13.50 7.75 1.43
CA SER A 139 12.87 6.96 2.51
C SER A 139 11.73 6.07 1.99
N THR A 140 10.86 6.61 1.13
CA THR A 140 9.76 5.84 0.51
C THR A 140 10.32 4.71 -0.34
N SER A 141 11.32 5.00 -1.17
CA SER A 141 11.93 4.01 -2.06
C SER A 141 12.64 2.92 -1.27
N MET A 142 13.37 3.28 -0.20
CA MET A 142 14.03 2.34 0.70
C MET A 142 13.05 1.39 1.35
N PHE A 143 11.97 1.91 1.95
CA PHE A 143 10.96 1.06 2.60
C PHE A 143 10.25 0.14 1.60
N ARG A 144 9.95 0.63 0.40
CA ARG A 144 9.37 -0.20 -0.67
C ARG A 144 10.30 -1.34 -1.07
N SER A 145 11.56 -1.01 -1.40
CA SER A 145 12.54 -1.99 -1.85
C SER A 145 12.83 -3.02 -0.77
N TYR A 146 12.88 -2.58 0.49
CA TYR A 146 12.98 -3.43 1.65
C TYR A 146 11.81 -4.43 1.74
N ALA A 147 10.56 -3.93 1.77
CA ALA A 147 9.39 -4.79 1.87
C ALA A 147 9.27 -5.75 0.68
N GLN A 148 9.57 -5.29 -0.53
CA GLN A 148 9.60 -6.14 -1.73
C GLN A 148 10.67 -7.23 -1.62
N ALA A 149 11.87 -6.89 -1.16
CA ALA A 149 12.94 -7.88 -0.98
C ALA A 149 12.54 -8.95 0.05
N SER A 150 11.90 -8.56 1.16
CA SER A 150 11.36 -9.51 2.15
C SER A 150 10.29 -10.42 1.56
N VAL A 151 9.35 -9.87 0.78
CA VAL A 151 8.32 -10.68 0.08
C VAL A 151 8.96 -11.69 -0.86
N LEU A 152 9.88 -11.24 -1.72
CA LEU A 152 10.55 -12.11 -2.69
C LEU A 152 11.38 -13.20 -2.00
N LYS A 153 12.10 -12.86 -0.92
CA LYS A 153 12.88 -13.84 -0.15
C LYS A 153 11.99 -14.92 0.45
N VAL A 154 10.87 -14.54 1.08
CA VAL A 154 9.94 -15.53 1.64
C VAL A 154 9.33 -16.39 0.53
N ILE A 155 8.99 -15.81 -0.62
CA ILE A 155 8.53 -16.57 -1.79
C ILE A 155 9.61 -17.55 -2.29
N ASP A 156 10.86 -17.12 -2.34
CA ASP A 156 11.98 -17.97 -2.77
C ASP A 156 12.23 -19.12 -1.79
N GLU A 157 12.11 -18.88 -0.48
CA GLU A 157 12.22 -19.91 0.55
C GLU A 157 11.10 -20.95 0.43
N ILE A 158 9.84 -20.52 0.36
CA ILE A 158 8.70 -21.45 0.27
C ILE A 158 8.67 -22.24 -1.05
N THR A 159 9.07 -21.61 -2.17
CA THR A 159 9.08 -22.27 -3.48
C THR A 159 10.22 -23.28 -3.57
N LYS A 160 11.39 -22.95 -3.02
CA LYS A 160 12.53 -23.87 -2.93
C LYS A 160 12.23 -25.07 -2.04
N GLU A 161 11.58 -24.88 -0.89
CA GLU A 161 11.18 -25.97 0.00
C GLU A 161 10.19 -26.93 -0.66
N LYS A 162 9.26 -26.41 -1.47
CA LYS A 162 8.28 -27.23 -2.20
C LYS A 162 8.77 -27.77 -3.56
N GLY A 163 9.97 -27.40 -3.99
CA GLY A 163 10.53 -27.82 -5.28
C GLY A 163 9.80 -27.23 -6.50
N ILE A 164 9.17 -26.06 -6.34
CA ILE A 164 8.45 -25.33 -7.40
C ILE A 164 9.40 -24.38 -8.13
N ARG A 165 9.02 -23.96 -9.34
CA ARG A 165 9.77 -22.95 -10.11
C ARG A 165 9.96 -21.66 -9.31
N LEU A 166 11.15 -21.06 -9.45
CA LEU A 166 11.42 -19.71 -8.95
C LEU A 166 10.78 -18.66 -9.87
N LEU A 167 10.56 -17.46 -9.32
CA LEU A 167 10.09 -16.32 -10.10
C LEU A 167 11.16 -15.81 -11.06
N ASN A 168 10.77 -15.55 -12.30
CA ASN A 168 11.62 -14.96 -13.33
C ASN A 168 11.90 -13.48 -13.04
N ASP A 169 12.96 -12.91 -13.63
CA ASP A 169 13.34 -11.51 -13.44
C ASP A 169 12.25 -10.51 -13.82
N SER A 170 11.40 -10.84 -14.80
CA SER A 170 10.26 -10.01 -15.18
C SER A 170 9.15 -10.06 -14.14
N GLU A 171 8.87 -11.24 -13.58
CA GLU A 171 7.83 -11.47 -12.57
C GLU A 171 8.19 -10.79 -11.25
N ARG A 172 9.46 -10.55 -10.95
CA ARG A 172 9.92 -9.89 -9.71
C ARG A 172 9.78 -8.37 -9.72
N LYS A 173 9.58 -7.75 -10.89
CA LYS A 173 9.63 -6.28 -11.04
C LYS A 173 8.29 -5.63 -10.69
N PRO A 174 8.27 -4.66 -9.76
CA PRO A 174 7.05 -3.95 -9.41
C PRO A 174 6.62 -2.96 -10.50
N THR A 175 5.31 -2.71 -10.57
CA THR A 175 4.72 -1.66 -11.40
C THR A 175 4.82 -0.34 -10.65
N MET A 176 5.56 0.58 -11.25
CA MET A 176 5.78 1.92 -10.72
C MET A 176 4.68 2.87 -11.20
N LYS A 177 4.25 3.79 -10.33
CA LYS A 177 3.41 4.90 -10.75
C LYS A 177 4.16 5.70 -11.82
N ASP A 178 3.53 5.85 -12.98
CA ASP A 178 4.07 6.67 -14.06
C ASP A 178 4.09 8.13 -13.64
N ILE A 179 5.29 8.66 -13.42
CA ILE A 179 5.51 10.07 -13.04
C ILE A 179 5.25 11.04 -14.19
N PHE A 180 5.11 10.54 -15.43
CA PHE A 180 4.88 11.33 -16.63
C PHE A 180 3.42 11.41 -17.05
N LYS A 181 2.54 10.54 -16.53
CA LYS A 181 1.09 10.68 -16.67
C LYS A 181 0.57 11.80 -15.75
N ARG A 182 0.34 12.97 -16.33
CA ARG A 182 -0.30 14.13 -15.70
C ARG A 182 -1.77 14.23 -16.08
#